data_AF-F0EJQ4-F1
#
_entry.id   AF-F0EJQ4-F1
#
_cell.length_a   1.000
_cell.length_b   1.000
_cell.length_c   1.000
_cell.angle_alpha   90.00
_cell.angle_beta   90.00
_cell.angle_gamma   90.00
#
_symmetry.space_group_name_H-M   'P 1'
#
loop_
_entity.id
_entity.type
_entity.pdbx_description
1 polymer ?
#
loop_
_entity_poly.entity_id
_entity_poly.type
_entity_poly.pdbx_seq_one_letter_code
_entity_poly.pdbx_strand_id
1 'polypeptide(L)'
;MDYKQLANEIYENVGGGKNIQHVTHCATRLRFTLADDKKADSEAIKQLKGVTGLVQGNGQYQVIIGPDVSSVYAQLPTTETTADQSSSDQSIISRLLDFIAGCFTPMIAIIAAGGMLQVVLSLLELSGILAATDDTYLVLYQVSQAAFFFIPVYLGNSVAKRLKIDPFLGSYVGAIFVMPGLTALLSQEGGITLFGLLVPNVSYNASVLPVLLSVWVMSYVYRFADRILPNSVKFILRPLIAIIVITPLALLLIGPLGVTIGNYVSQFLNYLTNNFGPLAVLFMGAFAQLLVMTGMHTTLTPILLTSLATYGYDDLIVPGMLLGLAAEAAICLAAGIKAKDTEFKQVSFSSAITALMGVSEPALYGVTLRLKKPIVGMILGGAAGGLYFGLMKINTPVVIASFVALPSYSSVFHALIGSLITFAIAFAYTWLMVKDADFPNNNQPQAVKSGAQDVTPEATDVSSETKKEQSAIEKIVVSPLKGTAVPLTETNDQAFASLALGKGIAVKPQDQQVIAPFTGQVSAVFPGNHAIGLTSTEGIELLIHIGIDTVNMQGSAFERLVNEGDQITMGETLLHFDAEKIAQAGYEDTVMITVTNTADFLDVVALAQHQEIKAGDQLLAIF
;
A
#
# COMPACT_ATOMS: atom_id res chain seq x y z
N MET A 1 33.63 3.12 -17.15
CA MET A 1 33.18 1.75 -16.82
C MET A 1 31.85 1.55 -17.50
N ASP A 2 31.67 0.50 -18.31
CA ASP A 2 30.35 0.23 -18.91
C ASP A 2 29.50 -0.51 -17.89
N TYR A 3 28.54 0.21 -17.29
CA TYR A 3 27.70 -0.32 -16.21
C TYR A 3 26.75 -1.43 -16.68
N LYS A 4 26.34 -1.40 -17.96
CA LYS A 4 25.43 -2.41 -18.52
C LYS A 4 26.18 -3.70 -18.78
N GLN A 5 27.39 -3.59 -19.32
CA GLN A 5 28.26 -4.74 -19.50
C GLN A 5 28.59 -5.39 -18.15
N LEU A 6 29.01 -4.60 -17.16
CA LEU A 6 29.36 -5.13 -15.84
C LEU A 6 28.14 -5.75 -15.12
N ALA A 7 26.95 -5.15 -15.22
CA ALA A 7 25.74 -5.71 -14.63
C ALA A 7 25.37 -7.07 -15.25
N ASN A 8 25.49 -7.21 -16.56
CA ASN A 8 25.25 -8.48 -17.25
C ASN A 8 26.31 -9.53 -16.89
N GLU A 9 27.58 -9.17 -16.87
CA GLU A 9 28.67 -10.06 -16.47
C GLU A 9 28.48 -10.53 -15.02
N ILE A 10 28.11 -9.64 -14.09
CA ILE A 10 27.79 -10.04 -12.71
C ILE A 10 26.56 -10.95 -12.69
N TYR A 11 25.49 -10.60 -13.41
CA TYR A 11 24.25 -11.38 -13.46
C TYR A 11 24.46 -12.81 -13.97
N GLU A 12 25.23 -12.99 -15.04
CA GLU A 12 25.57 -14.30 -15.58
C GLU A 12 26.44 -15.11 -14.61
N ASN A 13 27.47 -14.47 -14.04
CA ASN A 13 28.39 -15.16 -13.15
C ASN A 13 27.79 -15.50 -11.78
N VAL A 14 26.70 -14.85 -11.33
CA VAL A 14 25.97 -15.28 -10.13
C VAL A 14 24.93 -16.38 -10.41
N GLY A 15 24.86 -16.90 -11.64
CA GLY A 15 23.95 -17.98 -12.05
C GLY A 15 22.61 -17.51 -12.64
N GLY A 16 22.46 -16.22 -12.94
CA GLY A 16 21.30 -15.62 -13.60
C GLY A 16 20.00 -15.65 -12.79
N GLY A 17 18.88 -15.33 -13.44
CA GLY A 17 17.58 -15.11 -12.78
C GLY A 17 16.95 -16.35 -12.12
N LYS A 18 17.48 -17.55 -12.38
CA LYS A 18 17.09 -18.78 -11.67
C LYS A 18 17.83 -18.98 -10.36
N ASN A 19 18.97 -18.31 -10.18
CA ASN A 19 19.80 -18.42 -8.97
C ASN A 19 19.69 -17.17 -8.07
N ILE A 20 19.23 -16.04 -8.59
CA ILE A 20 19.04 -14.81 -7.82
C ILE A 20 17.64 -14.80 -7.22
N GLN A 21 17.54 -14.92 -5.88
CA GLN A 21 16.26 -14.78 -5.16
C GLN A 21 15.93 -13.32 -4.92
N HIS A 22 16.92 -12.55 -4.46
CA HIS A 22 16.77 -11.12 -4.20
C HIS A 22 18.09 -10.41 -4.51
N VAL A 23 18.00 -9.17 -4.97
CA VAL A 23 19.18 -8.30 -5.08
C VAL A 23 18.84 -6.91 -4.58
N THR A 24 19.70 -6.40 -3.71
CA THR A 24 19.66 -5.02 -3.22
C THR A 24 21.05 -4.42 -3.28
N HIS A 25 21.19 -3.15 -2.94
CA HIS A 25 22.49 -2.51 -2.85
C HIS A 25 22.56 -1.53 -1.68
N CYS A 26 23.75 -1.38 -1.11
CA CYS A 26 24.06 -0.27 -0.22
C CYS A 26 24.84 0.81 -1.00
N ALA A 27 25.63 1.63 -0.30
CA ALA A 27 26.45 2.67 -0.94
C ALA A 27 27.62 2.11 -1.78
N THR A 28 28.09 0.89 -1.49
CA THR A 28 29.32 0.36 -2.12
C THR A 28 29.24 -1.09 -2.61
N ARG A 29 28.13 -1.80 -2.34
CA ARG A 29 28.02 -3.25 -2.61
C ARG A 29 26.66 -3.62 -3.17
N LEU A 30 26.67 -4.50 -4.17
CA LEU A 30 25.49 -5.30 -4.54
C LEU A 30 25.41 -6.44 -3.54
N ARG A 31 24.21 -6.70 -3.03
CA ARG A 31 23.93 -7.78 -2.08
C ARG A 31 22.92 -8.70 -2.75
N PHE A 32 23.40 -9.86 -3.17
CA PHE A 32 22.57 -10.91 -3.71
C PHE A 32 22.21 -11.88 -2.59
N THR A 33 20.94 -12.24 -2.54
CA THR A 33 20.49 -13.47 -1.89
C THR A 33 20.37 -14.49 -3.02
N LEU A 34 21.26 -15.48 -3.02
CA LEU A 34 21.29 -16.52 -4.05
C LEU A 34 20.60 -17.78 -3.51
N ALA A 35 19.92 -18.50 -4.39
CA ALA A 35 19.33 -19.80 -4.07
C ALA A 35 20.40 -20.88 -3.85
N ASP A 36 21.55 -20.75 -4.51
CA ASP A 36 22.71 -21.62 -4.35
C ASP A 36 24.01 -20.84 -4.64
N ASP A 37 24.78 -20.56 -3.58
CA ASP A 37 26.06 -19.86 -3.67
C ASP A 37 27.11 -20.61 -4.50
N LYS A 38 26.98 -21.94 -4.63
CA LYS A 38 27.94 -22.76 -5.42
C LYS A 38 27.76 -22.57 -6.93
N LYS A 39 26.61 -22.05 -7.36
CA LYS A 39 26.36 -21.72 -8.77
C LYS A 39 26.94 -20.36 -9.17
N ALA A 40 27.44 -19.58 -8.21
CA ALA A 40 28.09 -18.31 -8.49
C ALA A 40 29.61 -18.48 -8.69
N ASP A 41 30.10 -18.09 -9.86
CA ASP A 41 31.52 -18.08 -10.19
C ASP A 41 32.21 -16.88 -9.52
N SER A 42 32.63 -17.13 -8.28
CA SER A 42 33.19 -16.14 -7.38
C SER A 42 34.59 -15.68 -7.80
N GLU A 43 35.34 -16.53 -8.51
CA GLU A 43 36.65 -16.16 -9.03
C GLU A 43 36.52 -15.32 -10.30
N ALA A 44 35.58 -15.64 -11.19
CA ALA A 44 35.26 -14.81 -12.34
C ALA A 44 34.80 -13.40 -11.91
N ILE A 45 33.91 -13.30 -10.92
CA ILE A 45 33.38 -12.02 -10.43
C ILE A 45 34.47 -11.12 -9.85
N LYS A 46 35.44 -11.68 -9.10
CA LYS A 46 36.58 -10.91 -8.56
C LYS A 46 37.49 -10.33 -9.65
N GLN A 47 37.52 -10.95 -10.83
CA GLN A 47 38.35 -10.51 -11.96
C GLN A 47 37.65 -9.48 -12.86
N LEU A 48 36.35 -9.23 -12.65
CA LEU A 48 35.60 -8.26 -13.44
C LEU A 48 36.11 -6.83 -13.21
N LYS A 49 36.32 -6.10 -14.31
CA LYS A 49 36.81 -4.72 -14.28
C LYS A 49 35.75 -3.79 -13.70
N GLY A 50 35.91 -3.40 -12.43
CA GLY A 50 34.94 -2.59 -11.68
C GLY A 50 34.49 -3.23 -10.38
N VAL A 51 34.83 -4.51 -10.15
CA VAL A 51 34.68 -5.18 -8.86
C VAL A 51 35.98 -5.00 -8.08
N THR A 52 35.85 -4.49 -6.86
CA THR A 52 36.96 -4.24 -5.92
C THR A 52 37.08 -5.32 -4.85
N GLY A 53 36.08 -6.18 -4.73
CA GLY A 53 36.10 -7.31 -3.82
C GLY A 53 34.81 -8.08 -3.83
N LEU A 54 34.83 -9.23 -3.18
CA LEU A 54 33.68 -10.10 -3.02
C LEU A 54 33.65 -10.58 -1.57
N VAL A 55 32.50 -10.49 -0.92
CA VAL A 55 32.31 -10.92 0.47
C VAL A 55 31.13 -11.88 0.49
N GLN A 56 31.37 -13.08 1.00
CA GLN A 56 30.34 -14.09 1.25
C GLN A 56 30.24 -14.28 2.75
N GLY A 57 29.03 -14.11 3.30
CA GLY A 57 28.75 -14.29 4.72
C GLY A 57 27.32 -13.89 5.07
N ASN A 58 26.76 -14.50 6.12
CA ASN A 58 25.41 -14.24 6.64
C ASN A 58 24.30 -14.35 5.58
N GLY A 59 24.35 -15.40 4.74
CA GLY A 59 23.35 -15.64 3.69
C GLY A 59 23.32 -14.60 2.56
N GLN A 60 24.33 -13.73 2.48
CA GLN A 60 24.44 -12.70 1.44
C GLN A 60 25.73 -12.84 0.65
N TYR A 61 25.57 -12.89 -0.67
CA TYR A 61 26.63 -12.86 -1.66
C TYR A 61 26.85 -11.41 -2.10
N GLN A 62 27.93 -10.77 -1.63
CA GLN A 62 28.16 -9.34 -1.82
C GLN A 62 29.27 -9.05 -2.82
N VAL A 63 28.93 -8.33 -3.89
CA VAL A 63 29.90 -7.84 -4.88
C VAL A 63 30.22 -6.38 -4.56
N ILE A 64 31.46 -6.11 -4.17
CA ILE A 64 31.96 -4.77 -3.86
C ILE A 64 32.34 -4.09 -5.17
N ILE A 65 31.60 -3.05 -5.55
CA ILE A 65 31.87 -2.25 -6.76
C ILE A 65 32.42 -0.87 -6.36
N GLY A 66 32.11 -0.43 -5.14
CA GLY A 66 32.37 0.93 -4.69
C GLY A 66 31.23 1.87 -5.07
N PRO A 67 31.47 3.17 -5.20
CA PRO A 67 30.42 4.18 -5.20
C PRO A 67 29.49 4.14 -6.44
N ASP A 68 29.88 3.42 -7.50
CA ASP A 68 29.11 3.27 -8.73
C ASP A 68 28.04 2.16 -8.65
N VAL A 69 27.86 1.54 -7.48
CA VAL A 69 27.04 0.34 -7.31
C VAL A 69 25.57 0.54 -7.65
N SER A 70 25.00 1.73 -7.40
CA SER A 70 23.62 2.06 -7.77
C SER A 70 23.44 2.12 -9.29
N SER A 71 24.47 2.57 -10.01
CA SER A 71 24.45 2.63 -11.48
C SER A 71 24.54 1.23 -12.10
N VAL A 72 25.28 0.30 -11.47
CA VAL A 72 25.33 -1.11 -11.87
C VAL A 72 24.03 -1.83 -11.50
N TYR A 73 23.50 -1.60 -10.30
CA TYR A 73 22.22 -2.17 -9.84
C TYR A 73 21.07 -1.82 -10.78
N ALA A 74 20.98 -0.56 -11.21
CA ALA A 74 19.93 -0.10 -12.12
C ALA A 74 19.96 -0.76 -13.52
N GLN A 75 21.07 -1.42 -13.87
CA GLN A 75 21.26 -2.15 -15.12
C GLN A 75 21.11 -3.67 -14.95
N LEU A 76 20.89 -4.17 -13.73
CA LEU A 76 20.65 -5.59 -13.51
C LEU A 76 19.31 -6.02 -14.14
N PRO A 77 19.26 -7.18 -14.81
CA PRO A 77 18.01 -7.78 -15.24
C PRO A 77 17.17 -8.18 -14.02
N THR A 78 16.16 -7.38 -13.65
CA THR A 78 15.24 -7.70 -12.54
C THR A 78 14.22 -8.77 -12.95
N THR A 79 13.97 -9.74 -12.07
CA THR A 79 12.93 -10.77 -12.22
C THR A 79 11.50 -10.23 -12.11
N GLU A 80 11.33 -8.95 -11.73
CA GLU A 80 10.12 -8.21 -12.07
C GLU A 80 10.08 -8.03 -13.59
N THR A 81 9.42 -8.99 -14.24
CA THR A 81 8.89 -8.82 -15.58
C THR A 81 7.88 -7.68 -15.49
N THR A 82 8.36 -6.44 -15.52
CA THR A 82 7.60 -5.37 -16.14
C THR A 82 7.44 -5.86 -17.56
N ALA A 83 6.25 -6.36 -17.88
CA ALA A 83 5.86 -6.62 -19.23
C ALA A 83 6.02 -5.30 -19.99
N ASP A 84 7.19 -5.10 -20.59
CA ASP A 84 7.34 -4.29 -21.79
C ASP A 84 6.52 -5.01 -22.85
N GLN A 85 5.20 -4.82 -22.80
CA GLN A 85 4.40 -4.92 -24.00
C GLN A 85 4.79 -3.73 -24.86
N SER A 86 5.80 -3.95 -25.69
CA SER A 86 5.95 -3.25 -26.95
C SER A 86 4.70 -3.57 -27.80
N SER A 87 3.61 -2.84 -27.56
CA SER A 87 2.50 -2.71 -28.52
C SER A 87 2.65 -1.35 -29.20
N SER A 88 3.05 -1.40 -30.47
CA SER A 88 3.46 -0.26 -31.27
C SER A 88 2.30 0.58 -31.82
N ASP A 89 1.10 0.54 -31.22
CA ASP A 89 -0.08 1.30 -31.68
C ASP A 89 -0.89 1.97 -30.56
N GLN A 90 -0.43 1.92 -29.30
CA GLN A 90 -1.15 2.59 -28.22
C GLN A 90 -0.98 4.11 -28.26
N SER A 91 -2.09 4.84 -28.23
CA SER A 91 -2.12 6.30 -28.16
C SER A 91 -1.39 6.81 -26.90
N ILE A 92 -0.83 8.02 -26.98
CA ILE A 92 -0.13 8.67 -25.85
C ILE A 92 -1.04 8.74 -24.61
N ILE A 93 -2.34 8.95 -24.83
CA ILE A 93 -3.36 8.98 -23.77
C ILE A 93 -3.51 7.61 -23.11
N SER A 94 -3.53 6.52 -23.89
CA SER A 94 -3.59 5.16 -23.34
C SER A 94 -2.39 4.91 -22.44
N ARG A 95 -1.18 5.23 -22.89
CA ARG A 95 0.05 5.04 -22.11
C ARG A 95 0.05 5.84 -20.81
N LEU A 96 -0.48 7.06 -20.84
CA LEU A 96 -0.62 7.89 -19.64
C LEU A 96 -1.62 7.26 -18.66
N LEU A 97 -2.78 6.82 -19.14
CA LEU A 97 -3.78 6.13 -18.31
C LEU A 97 -3.24 4.80 -17.77
N ASP A 98 -2.44 4.06 -18.55
CA ASP A 98 -1.75 2.84 -18.14
C ASP A 98 -0.77 3.11 -16.99
N PHE A 99 0.01 4.19 -17.12
CA PHE A 99 0.91 4.64 -16.07
C PHE A 99 0.16 5.02 -14.79
N ILE A 100 -0.90 5.85 -14.91
CA ILE A 100 -1.71 6.30 -13.77
C ILE A 100 -2.34 5.10 -13.07
N ALA A 101 -3.10 4.27 -13.79
CA ALA A 101 -3.75 3.09 -13.23
C ALA A 101 -2.75 2.13 -12.57
N GLY A 102 -1.57 1.98 -13.18
CA GLY A 102 -0.49 1.17 -12.63
C GLY A 102 0.09 1.72 -11.32
N CYS A 103 -0.04 3.01 -11.04
CA CYS A 103 0.35 3.62 -9.76
C CYS A 103 -0.73 3.44 -8.68
N PHE A 104 -1.99 3.17 -9.06
CA PHE A 104 -3.09 2.91 -8.13
C PHE A 104 -3.20 1.46 -7.69
N THR A 105 -2.61 0.51 -8.44
CA THR A 105 -2.65 -0.91 -8.08
C THR A 105 -2.16 -1.19 -6.65
N PRO A 106 -1.05 -0.62 -6.14
CA PRO A 106 -0.64 -0.86 -4.75
C PRO A 106 -1.59 -0.27 -3.69
N MET A 107 -2.50 0.62 -4.08
CA MET A 107 -3.37 1.38 -3.17
C MET A 107 -4.76 0.78 -2.98
N ILE A 108 -5.10 -0.31 -3.71
CA ILE A 108 -6.46 -0.88 -3.72
C ILE A 108 -6.92 -1.24 -2.31
N ALA A 109 -6.09 -1.96 -1.54
CA ALA A 109 -6.45 -2.41 -0.21
C ALA A 109 -6.75 -1.23 0.74
N ILE A 110 -6.00 -0.14 0.62
CA ILE A 110 -6.20 1.08 1.42
C ILE A 110 -7.52 1.76 1.03
N ILE A 111 -7.77 1.92 -0.28
CA ILE A 111 -9.01 2.51 -0.81
C ILE A 111 -10.22 1.65 -0.45
N ALA A 112 -10.07 0.32 -0.50
CA ALA A 112 -11.08 -0.65 -0.11
C ALA A 112 -11.45 -0.52 1.36
N ALA A 113 -10.45 -0.49 2.25
CA ALA A 113 -10.65 -0.36 3.69
C ALA A 113 -11.37 0.96 4.05
N GLY A 114 -10.88 2.09 3.52
CA GLY A 114 -11.50 3.40 3.74
C GLY A 114 -12.93 3.46 3.21
N GLY A 115 -13.15 3.00 1.97
CA GLY A 115 -14.47 3.00 1.34
C GLY A 115 -15.47 2.10 2.07
N MET A 116 -15.04 0.91 2.51
CA MET A 116 -15.91 -0.03 3.22
C MET A 116 -16.29 0.49 4.62
N LEU A 117 -15.35 1.11 5.35
CA LEU A 117 -15.65 1.75 6.62
C LEU A 117 -16.69 2.87 6.43
N GLN A 118 -16.56 3.66 5.37
CA GLN A 118 -17.51 4.74 5.07
C GLN A 118 -18.92 4.21 4.74
N VAL A 119 -19.03 3.08 4.04
CA VAL A 119 -20.32 2.40 3.81
C VAL A 119 -20.95 1.98 5.15
N VAL A 120 -20.17 1.35 6.03
CA VAL A 120 -20.67 0.92 7.35
C VAL A 120 -21.18 2.12 8.15
N LEU A 121 -20.40 3.20 8.23
CA LEU A 121 -20.81 4.40 8.95
C LEU A 121 -22.08 5.01 8.38
N SER A 122 -22.18 5.08 7.05
CA SER A 122 -23.36 5.66 6.40
C SER A 122 -24.62 4.81 6.61
N LEU A 123 -24.49 3.47 6.72
CA LEU A 123 -25.60 2.58 7.06
C LEU A 123 -26.00 2.69 8.54
N LEU A 124 -25.04 2.84 9.45
CA LEU A 124 -25.29 3.06 10.88
C LEU A 124 -26.01 4.40 11.11
N GLU A 125 -25.63 5.43 10.37
CA GLU A 125 -26.31 6.73 10.36
C GLU A 125 -27.74 6.62 9.83
N LEU A 126 -27.92 6.01 8.65
CA LEU A 126 -29.23 5.87 8.03
C LEU A 126 -30.21 5.01 8.87
N SER A 127 -29.69 4.00 9.59
CA SER A 127 -30.49 3.16 10.50
C SER A 127 -30.80 3.83 11.84
N GLY A 128 -30.19 4.99 12.13
CA GLY A 128 -30.35 5.71 13.39
C GLY A 128 -29.60 5.07 14.57
N ILE A 129 -28.71 4.11 14.32
CA ILE A 129 -27.90 3.45 15.36
C ILE A 129 -26.80 4.38 15.86
N LEU A 130 -26.19 5.15 14.95
CA LEU A 130 -25.08 6.04 15.25
C LEU A 130 -25.27 7.37 14.51
N ALA A 131 -25.43 8.48 15.22
CA ALA A 131 -25.62 9.78 14.58
C ALA A 131 -24.29 10.33 14.04
N ALA A 132 -24.34 11.09 12.94
CA ALA A 132 -23.15 11.75 12.38
C ALA A 132 -22.49 12.77 13.34
N THR A 133 -23.20 13.15 14.40
CA THR A 133 -22.71 14.03 15.47
C THR A 133 -22.02 13.29 16.60
N ASP A 134 -22.14 11.96 16.67
CA ASP A 134 -21.56 11.18 17.76
C ASP A 134 -20.03 11.10 17.61
N ASP A 135 -19.29 11.21 18.72
CA ASP A 135 -17.82 11.18 18.71
C ASP A 135 -17.28 9.90 18.04
N THR A 136 -17.92 8.75 18.29
CA THR A 136 -17.57 7.47 17.65
C THR A 136 -17.70 7.56 16.13
N TYR A 137 -18.76 8.18 15.61
CA TYR A 137 -18.92 8.39 14.17
C TYR A 137 -17.82 9.30 13.65
N LEU A 138 -17.60 10.44 14.30
CA LEU A 138 -16.63 11.44 13.86
C LEU A 138 -15.21 10.85 13.80
N VAL A 139 -14.80 10.08 14.81
CA VAL A 139 -13.49 9.42 14.83
C VAL A 139 -13.37 8.39 13.70
N LEU A 140 -14.34 7.49 13.57
CA LEU A 140 -14.31 6.45 12.53
C LEU A 140 -14.39 7.05 11.12
N TYR A 141 -15.11 8.16 10.96
CA TYR A 141 -15.16 8.91 9.72
C TYR A 141 -13.79 9.49 9.38
N GLN A 142 -13.07 10.11 10.33
CA GLN A 142 -11.69 10.57 10.05
C GLN A 142 -10.75 9.41 9.69
N VAL A 143 -10.92 8.24 10.31
CA VAL A 143 -10.17 7.02 9.96
C VAL A 143 -10.49 6.57 8.53
N SER A 144 -11.77 6.59 8.10
CA SER A 144 -12.12 6.27 6.71
C SER A 144 -11.53 7.28 5.73
N GLN A 145 -11.53 8.56 6.10
CA GLN A 145 -10.98 9.64 5.27
C GLN A 145 -9.46 9.54 5.07
N ALA A 146 -8.71 8.92 5.98
CA ALA A 146 -7.25 8.78 5.86
C ALA A 146 -6.83 8.08 4.55
N ALA A 147 -7.62 7.09 4.10
CA ALA A 147 -7.39 6.38 2.85
C ALA A 147 -7.38 7.30 1.61
N PHE A 148 -8.22 8.34 1.62
CA PHE A 148 -8.38 9.29 0.51
C PHE A 148 -7.54 10.55 0.70
N PHE A 149 -7.49 11.07 1.93
CA PHE A 149 -6.76 12.28 2.27
C PHE A 149 -5.26 12.15 1.95
N PHE A 150 -4.66 11.00 2.26
CA PHE A 150 -3.24 10.73 2.01
C PHE A 150 -2.94 10.10 0.64
N ILE A 151 -3.89 10.10 -0.32
CA ILE A 151 -3.63 9.69 -1.71
C ILE A 151 -2.36 10.33 -2.28
N PRO A 152 -2.07 11.64 -2.08
CA PRO A 152 -0.83 12.22 -2.55
C PRO A 152 0.42 11.47 -2.05
N VAL A 153 0.43 11.02 -0.79
CA VAL A 153 1.56 10.32 -0.16
C VAL A 153 1.75 8.92 -0.76
N TYR A 154 0.66 8.15 -0.82
CA TYR A 154 0.69 6.77 -1.35
C TYR A 154 1.00 6.74 -2.84
N LEU A 155 0.41 7.67 -3.59
CA LEU A 155 0.62 7.80 -5.02
C LEU A 155 2.03 8.29 -5.32
N GLY A 156 2.54 9.26 -4.55
CA GLY A 156 3.91 9.74 -4.67
C GLY A 156 4.92 8.61 -4.55
N ASN A 157 4.71 7.69 -3.60
CA ASN A 157 5.52 6.47 -3.45
C ASN A 157 5.50 5.62 -4.74
N SER A 158 4.30 5.30 -5.21
CA SER A 158 4.09 4.40 -6.36
C SER A 158 4.65 4.99 -7.65
N VAL A 159 4.46 6.30 -7.86
CA VAL A 159 5.01 7.03 -9.01
C VAL A 159 6.54 7.03 -8.95
N ALA A 160 7.15 7.30 -7.80
CA ALA A 160 8.60 7.26 -7.62
C ALA A 160 9.18 5.88 -7.91
N LYS A 161 8.53 4.81 -7.40
CA LYS A 161 8.89 3.42 -7.69
C LYS A 161 8.86 3.15 -9.20
N ARG A 162 7.80 3.56 -9.91
CA ARG A 162 7.71 3.40 -11.38
C ARG A 162 8.75 4.22 -12.15
N LEU A 163 9.13 5.39 -11.65
CA LEU A 163 10.16 6.25 -12.25
C LEU A 163 11.59 5.85 -11.88
N LYS A 164 11.76 4.76 -11.11
CA LYS A 164 13.06 4.24 -10.65
C LYS A 164 13.84 5.28 -9.84
N ILE A 165 13.15 6.01 -8.98
CA ILE A 165 13.73 6.89 -7.96
C ILE A 165 13.26 6.46 -6.57
N ASP A 166 13.85 6.99 -5.51
CA ASP A 166 13.55 6.62 -4.13
C ASP A 166 12.03 6.81 -3.81
N PRO A 167 11.30 5.74 -3.45
CA PRO A 167 9.87 5.82 -3.13
C PRO A 167 9.54 6.73 -1.95
N PHE A 168 10.40 6.80 -0.93
CA PHE A 168 10.19 7.67 0.22
C PHE A 168 10.33 9.14 -0.14
N LEU A 169 11.19 9.50 -1.11
CA LEU A 169 11.20 10.87 -1.64
C LEU A 169 9.91 11.21 -2.39
N GLY A 170 9.34 10.23 -3.11
CA GLY A 170 8.02 10.38 -3.72
C GLY A 170 6.93 10.60 -2.67
N SER A 171 6.90 9.78 -1.61
CA SER A 171 6.00 9.98 -0.47
C SER A 171 6.18 11.33 0.20
N TYR A 172 7.43 11.80 0.32
CA TYR A 172 7.73 13.08 0.94
C TYR A 172 7.15 14.25 0.15
N VAL A 173 7.24 14.24 -1.19
CA VAL A 173 6.56 15.22 -2.05
C VAL A 173 5.04 15.19 -1.83
N GLY A 174 4.45 14.00 -1.74
CA GLY A 174 3.03 13.85 -1.40
C GLY A 174 2.68 14.43 -0.04
N ALA A 175 3.53 14.22 0.97
CA ALA A 175 3.32 14.70 2.33
C ALA A 175 3.39 16.23 2.42
N ILE A 176 4.22 16.89 1.60
CA ILE A 176 4.27 18.35 1.52
C ILE A 176 2.90 18.93 1.14
N PHE A 177 2.21 18.33 0.16
CA PHE A 177 0.91 18.81 -0.32
C PHE A 177 -0.19 18.75 0.74
N VAL A 178 -0.11 17.81 1.68
CA VAL A 178 -1.15 17.57 2.70
C VAL A 178 -0.69 17.95 4.11
N MET A 179 0.46 18.60 4.24
CA MET A 179 1.05 19.00 5.53
C MET A 179 0.14 20.02 6.24
N PRO A 180 -0.42 19.70 7.43
CA PRO A 180 -1.33 20.61 8.12
C PRO A 180 -0.73 21.99 8.44
N GLY A 181 0.57 22.03 8.75
CA GLY A 181 1.26 23.30 8.98
C GLY A 181 1.34 24.17 7.72
N LEU A 182 1.49 23.56 6.54
CA LEU A 182 1.55 24.30 5.28
C LEU A 182 0.14 24.76 4.85
N THR A 183 -0.88 23.93 5.01
CA THR A 183 -2.27 24.31 4.69
C THR A 183 -2.75 25.46 5.58
N ALA A 184 -2.39 25.44 6.87
CA ALA A 184 -2.66 26.56 7.78
C ALA A 184 -1.95 27.85 7.36
N LEU A 185 -0.68 27.77 6.94
CA LEU A 185 0.07 28.92 6.44
C LEU A 185 -0.54 29.51 5.16
N LEU A 186 -0.91 28.66 4.20
CA LEU A 186 -1.53 29.09 2.94
C LEU A 186 -2.92 29.73 3.14
N SER A 187 -3.60 29.41 4.23
CA SER A 187 -4.94 29.91 4.56
C SER A 187 -4.95 31.26 5.30
N GLN A 188 -3.79 31.84 5.60
CA GLN A 188 -3.71 33.14 6.25
C GLN A 188 -4.23 34.27 5.34
N GLU A 189 -4.84 35.30 5.96
CA GLU A 189 -5.24 36.50 5.23
C GLU A 189 -4.02 37.16 4.55
N GLY A 190 -4.14 37.45 3.26
CA GLY A 190 -3.04 37.97 2.44
C GLY A 190 -2.11 36.90 1.85
N GLY A 191 -2.26 35.63 2.26
CA GLY A 191 -1.45 34.51 1.79
C GLY A 191 0.02 34.57 2.24
N ILE A 192 0.84 33.67 1.72
CA ILE A 192 2.28 33.61 1.99
C ILE A 192 3.08 33.78 0.69
N THR A 193 4.29 34.32 0.81
CA THR A 193 5.22 34.43 -0.32
C THR A 193 6.37 33.45 -0.21
N LEU A 194 6.72 32.81 -1.32
CA LEU A 194 7.92 31.99 -1.47
C LEU A 194 8.80 32.64 -2.55
N PHE A 195 10.02 33.05 -2.18
CA PHE A 195 10.93 33.82 -3.05
C PHE A 195 10.31 35.10 -3.64
N GLY A 196 9.43 35.76 -2.87
CA GLY A 196 8.73 36.98 -3.31
C GLY A 196 7.52 36.73 -4.22
N LEU A 197 7.20 35.47 -4.53
CA LEU A 197 6.01 35.09 -5.30
C LEU A 197 4.91 34.60 -4.36
N LEU A 198 3.69 35.10 -4.54
CA LEU A 198 2.52 34.66 -3.78
C LEU A 198 2.25 33.18 -4.07
N VAL A 199 2.15 32.37 -3.02
CA VAL A 199 1.77 30.96 -3.13
C VAL A 199 0.24 30.88 -3.08
N PRO A 200 -0.42 30.33 -4.13
CA PRO A 200 -1.87 30.22 -4.13
C PRO A 200 -2.39 29.28 -3.04
N ASN A 201 -3.47 29.68 -2.37
CA ASN A 201 -4.16 28.82 -1.42
C ASN A 201 -4.99 27.78 -2.17
N VAL A 202 -4.46 26.56 -2.25
CA VAL A 202 -5.09 25.43 -2.95
C VAL A 202 -5.13 24.23 -2.01
N SER A 203 -6.28 23.57 -1.94
CA SER A 203 -6.40 22.29 -1.27
C SER A 203 -5.94 21.16 -2.18
N TYR A 204 -5.03 20.33 -1.69
CA TYR A 204 -4.48 19.19 -2.43
C TYR A 204 -4.98 17.84 -1.91
N ASN A 205 -5.97 17.86 -1.02
CA ASN A 205 -6.56 16.67 -0.41
C ASN A 205 -7.16 15.78 -1.52
N ALA A 206 -6.86 14.48 -1.47
CA ALA A 206 -7.30 13.50 -2.47
C ALA A 206 -6.91 13.84 -3.93
N SER A 207 -5.97 14.77 -4.16
CA SER A 207 -5.55 15.18 -5.49
C SER A 207 -4.47 14.26 -6.07
N VAL A 208 -4.66 13.84 -7.31
CA VAL A 208 -3.76 12.90 -8.00
C VAL A 208 -2.73 13.64 -8.85
N LEU A 209 -3.19 14.65 -9.59
CA LEU A 209 -2.41 15.29 -10.63
C LEU A 209 -1.19 16.06 -10.11
N PRO A 210 -1.28 16.89 -9.04
CA PRO A 210 -0.14 17.67 -8.56
C PRO A 210 1.04 16.81 -8.13
N VAL A 211 0.78 15.74 -7.36
CA VAL A 211 1.85 14.85 -6.91
C VAL A 211 2.44 14.04 -8.06
N LEU A 212 1.61 13.56 -9.00
CA LEU A 212 2.08 12.78 -10.13
C LEU A 212 3.06 13.59 -10.98
N LEU A 213 2.68 14.83 -11.32
CA LEU A 213 3.52 15.74 -12.08
C LEU A 213 4.76 16.16 -11.29
N SER A 214 4.62 16.40 -9.98
CA SER A 214 5.75 16.82 -9.15
C SER A 214 6.80 15.72 -9.03
N VAL A 215 6.40 14.47 -8.77
CA VAL A 215 7.33 13.34 -8.69
C VAL A 215 7.92 13.02 -10.08
N TRP A 216 7.14 13.20 -11.15
CA TRP A 216 7.65 13.11 -12.52
C TRP A 216 8.75 14.14 -12.82
N VAL A 217 8.53 15.42 -12.51
CA VAL A 217 9.55 16.48 -12.64
C VAL A 217 10.74 16.20 -11.73
N MET A 218 10.49 15.80 -10.48
CA MET A 218 11.53 15.44 -9.52
C MET A 218 12.44 14.33 -10.06
N SER A 219 11.93 13.39 -10.85
CA SER A 219 12.75 12.32 -11.44
C SER A 219 13.86 12.86 -12.37
N TYR A 220 13.61 13.96 -13.09
CA TYR A 220 14.63 14.62 -13.90
C TYR A 220 15.66 15.34 -13.03
N VAL A 221 15.20 16.07 -12.02
CA VAL A 221 16.06 16.77 -11.06
C VAL A 221 16.96 15.78 -10.32
N TYR A 222 16.40 14.66 -9.86
CA TYR A 222 17.10 13.60 -9.14
C TYR A 222 18.21 12.98 -9.99
N ARG A 223 17.92 12.64 -11.26
CA ARG A 223 18.90 12.09 -12.21
C ARG A 223 19.98 13.11 -12.60
N PHE A 224 19.61 14.39 -12.69
CA PHE A 224 20.55 15.46 -12.97
C PHE A 224 21.51 15.68 -11.78
N ALA A 225 20.98 15.76 -10.56
CA ALA A 225 21.79 15.84 -9.34
C ALA A 225 22.73 14.63 -9.21
N ASP A 226 22.24 13.42 -9.51
CA ASP A 226 23.06 12.20 -9.52
C ASP A 226 24.22 12.27 -10.54
N ARG A 227 23.99 12.88 -11.70
CA ARG A 227 25.03 13.02 -12.74
C ARG A 227 26.13 14.01 -12.35
N ILE A 228 25.80 15.08 -11.64
CA ILE A 228 26.74 16.18 -11.35
C ILE A 228 27.47 15.98 -10.02
N LEU A 229 26.80 15.38 -9.03
CA LEU A 229 27.35 15.28 -7.68
C LEU A 229 28.50 14.25 -7.61
N PRO A 230 29.63 14.60 -6.97
CA PRO A 230 30.67 13.65 -6.62
C PRO A 230 30.14 12.57 -5.67
N ASN A 231 30.67 11.35 -5.81
CA ASN A 231 30.22 10.18 -5.05
C ASN A 231 30.26 10.33 -3.52
N SER A 232 31.18 11.14 -2.99
CA SER A 232 31.34 11.39 -1.55
C SER A 232 30.17 12.15 -0.90
N VAL A 233 29.46 13.00 -1.66
CA VAL A 233 28.39 13.87 -1.15
C VAL A 233 27.02 13.52 -1.73
N LYS A 234 27.00 12.65 -2.75
CA LYS A 234 25.82 12.25 -3.52
C LYS A 234 24.68 11.68 -2.67
N PHE A 235 24.99 10.96 -1.59
CA PHE A 235 23.97 10.42 -0.69
C PHE A 235 23.17 11.51 0.04
N ILE A 236 23.84 12.59 0.46
CA ILE A 236 23.23 13.68 1.24
C ILE A 236 22.63 14.74 0.32
N LEU A 237 23.40 15.17 -0.70
CA LEU A 237 23.02 16.31 -1.52
C LEU A 237 21.96 15.97 -2.57
N ARG A 238 21.88 14.72 -3.05
CA ARG A 238 20.91 14.36 -4.09
C ARG A 238 19.47 14.46 -3.59
N PRO A 239 19.08 13.87 -2.43
CA PRO A 239 17.75 14.08 -1.87
C PRO A 239 17.47 15.55 -1.56
N LEU A 240 18.44 16.26 -0.99
CA LEU A 240 18.32 17.68 -0.64
C LEU A 240 18.00 18.55 -1.87
N ILE A 241 18.78 18.40 -2.95
CA ILE A 241 18.58 19.15 -4.19
C ILE A 241 17.24 18.80 -4.82
N ALA A 242 16.88 17.52 -4.85
CA ALA A 242 15.59 17.08 -5.39
C ALA A 242 14.42 17.79 -4.68
N ILE A 243 14.43 17.83 -3.35
CA ILE A 243 13.37 18.45 -2.55
C ILE A 243 13.38 19.98 -2.61
N ILE A 244 14.56 20.62 -2.51
CA ILE A 244 14.68 22.09 -2.56
C ILE A 244 14.22 22.63 -3.91
N VAL A 245 14.47 21.90 -5.00
CA VAL A 245 14.04 22.31 -6.34
C VAL A 245 12.57 21.97 -6.60
N ILE A 246 12.10 20.79 -6.18
CA ILE A 246 10.73 20.39 -6.49
C ILE A 246 9.71 21.14 -5.64
N THR A 247 9.98 21.46 -4.37
CA THR A 247 9.00 22.10 -3.48
C THR A 247 8.49 23.45 -4.02
N PRO A 248 9.36 24.39 -4.46
CA PRO A 248 8.91 25.64 -5.06
C PRO A 248 8.17 25.43 -6.38
N LEU A 249 8.65 24.52 -7.24
CA LEU A 249 7.96 24.18 -8.49
C LEU A 249 6.57 23.59 -8.21
N ALA A 250 6.46 22.72 -7.21
CA ALA A 250 5.23 22.08 -6.79
C ALA A 250 4.22 23.11 -6.28
N LEU A 251 4.63 24.05 -5.42
CA LEU A 251 3.72 25.00 -4.79
C LEU A 251 3.39 26.23 -5.66
N LEU A 252 4.35 26.72 -6.45
CA LEU A 252 4.17 27.95 -7.25
C LEU A 252 3.65 27.67 -8.66
N LEU A 253 3.99 26.51 -9.23
CA LEU A 253 3.64 26.18 -10.61
C LEU A 253 2.67 25.01 -10.66
N ILE A 254 3.09 23.81 -10.27
CA ILE A 254 2.37 22.56 -10.54
C ILE A 254 1.05 22.48 -9.78
N GLY A 255 1.05 22.83 -8.50
CA GLY A 255 -0.15 22.83 -7.67
C GLY A 255 -1.23 23.78 -8.18
N PRO A 256 -0.89 25.06 -8.46
CA PRO A 256 -1.82 26.02 -9.05
C PRO A 256 -2.25 25.74 -10.49
N LEU A 257 -1.64 24.78 -11.20
CA LEU A 257 -2.10 24.41 -12.56
C LEU A 257 -3.56 23.98 -12.54
N GLY A 258 -3.98 23.22 -11.52
CA GLY A 258 -5.37 22.78 -11.36
C GLY A 258 -6.33 23.96 -11.21
N VAL A 259 -5.94 24.98 -10.44
CA VAL A 259 -6.74 26.20 -10.28
C VAL A 259 -6.81 27.01 -11.57
N THR A 260 -5.69 27.13 -12.28
CA THR A 260 -5.64 27.87 -13.54
C THR A 260 -6.54 27.23 -14.59
N ILE A 261 -6.46 25.91 -14.76
CA ILE A 261 -7.33 25.15 -15.67
C ILE A 261 -8.78 25.21 -15.19
N GLY A 262 -9.02 25.04 -13.88
CA GLY A 262 -10.33 25.14 -13.25
C GLY A 262 -11.00 26.49 -13.49
N ASN A 263 -10.25 27.60 -13.47
CA ASN A 263 -10.77 28.92 -13.80
C ASN A 263 -11.23 29.04 -15.25
N TYR A 264 -10.52 28.43 -16.20
CA TYR A 264 -10.98 28.37 -17.59
C TYR A 264 -12.23 27.49 -17.75
N VAL A 265 -12.30 26.37 -17.03
CA VAL A 265 -13.51 25.53 -16.97
C VAL A 265 -14.68 26.33 -16.39
N SER A 266 -14.48 27.07 -15.30
CA SER A 266 -15.47 27.96 -14.70
C SER A 266 -15.95 29.04 -15.67
N GLN A 267 -15.05 29.69 -16.40
CA GLN A 267 -15.40 30.69 -17.42
C GLN A 267 -16.20 30.06 -18.57
N PHE A 268 -15.80 28.88 -19.03
CA PHE A 268 -16.49 28.13 -20.07
C PHE A 268 -17.89 27.70 -19.63
N LEU A 269 -18.03 27.21 -18.40
CA LEU A 269 -19.33 26.87 -17.80
C LEU A 269 -20.22 28.10 -17.67
N ASN A 270 -19.70 29.23 -17.20
CA ASN A 270 -20.46 30.47 -17.15
C ASN A 270 -20.92 30.92 -18.55
N TYR A 271 -20.06 30.79 -19.56
CA TYR A 271 -20.44 31.06 -20.94
C TYR A 271 -21.56 30.13 -21.41
N LEU A 272 -21.45 28.82 -21.15
CA LEU A 272 -22.51 27.86 -21.48
C LEU A 272 -23.80 28.16 -20.72
N THR A 273 -23.75 28.44 -19.42
CA THR A 273 -24.95 28.73 -18.64
C THR A 273 -25.70 29.95 -19.17
N ASN A 274 -24.97 31.00 -19.54
CA ASN A 274 -25.57 32.25 -20.02
C ASN A 274 -26.14 32.17 -21.45
N ASN A 275 -25.56 31.33 -22.32
CA ASN A 275 -25.94 31.27 -23.74
C ASN A 275 -26.72 29.98 -24.09
N PHE A 276 -26.43 28.88 -23.41
CA PHE A 276 -26.90 27.52 -23.71
C PHE A 276 -27.03 26.68 -22.43
N GLY A 277 -27.85 27.11 -21.47
CA GLY A 277 -28.01 26.50 -20.13
C GLY A 277 -27.97 24.96 -20.08
N PRO A 278 -28.76 24.23 -20.89
CA PRO A 278 -28.74 22.77 -20.89
C PRO A 278 -27.39 22.13 -21.26
N LEU A 279 -26.58 22.81 -22.08
CA LEU A 279 -25.24 22.33 -22.44
C LEU A 279 -24.24 22.47 -21.29
N ALA A 280 -24.45 23.42 -20.38
CA ALA A 280 -23.63 23.54 -19.18
C ALA A 280 -23.83 22.32 -18.26
N VAL A 281 -25.09 21.89 -18.08
CA VAL A 281 -25.42 20.70 -17.28
C VAL A 281 -24.97 19.41 -17.98
N LEU A 282 -25.08 19.34 -19.31
CA LEU A 282 -24.47 18.26 -20.11
C LEU A 282 -22.97 18.15 -19.81
N PHE A 283 -22.25 19.27 -19.89
CA PHE A 283 -20.81 19.29 -19.61
C PHE A 283 -20.52 18.83 -18.19
N MET A 284 -21.25 19.35 -17.19
CA MET A 284 -21.06 18.96 -15.81
C MET A 284 -21.34 17.48 -15.59
N GLY A 285 -22.44 16.93 -16.13
CA GLY A 285 -22.70 15.49 -16.06
C GLY A 285 -21.59 14.66 -16.69
N ALA A 286 -21.05 15.10 -17.83
CA ALA A 286 -20.01 14.39 -18.57
C ALA A 286 -18.63 14.41 -17.87
N PHE A 287 -18.26 15.53 -17.26
CA PHE A 287 -16.88 15.78 -16.80
C PHE A 287 -16.73 15.93 -15.28
N ALA A 288 -17.82 15.98 -14.49
CA ALA A 288 -17.74 16.18 -13.04
C ALA A 288 -16.74 15.25 -12.36
N GLN A 289 -16.80 13.94 -12.63
CA GLN A 289 -15.91 12.97 -11.99
C GLN A 289 -14.45 13.06 -12.46
N LEU A 290 -14.20 13.55 -13.68
CA LEU A 290 -12.84 13.86 -14.13
C LEU A 290 -12.29 15.12 -13.44
N LEU A 291 -13.16 16.08 -13.14
CA LEU A 291 -12.81 17.25 -12.32
C LEU A 291 -12.58 16.85 -10.85
N VAL A 292 -13.30 15.82 -10.35
CA VAL A 292 -13.01 15.21 -9.04
C VAL A 292 -11.64 14.56 -9.03
N MET A 293 -11.35 13.71 -10.03
CA MET A 293 -10.07 13.00 -10.18
C MET A 293 -8.84 13.94 -10.15
N THR A 294 -9.01 15.14 -10.70
CA THR A 294 -7.95 16.16 -10.81
C THR A 294 -7.96 17.15 -9.65
N GLY A 295 -8.94 17.09 -8.74
CA GLY A 295 -9.16 18.06 -7.67
C GLY A 295 -9.76 19.39 -8.11
N MET A 296 -9.94 19.62 -9.42
CA MET A 296 -10.43 20.88 -9.99
C MET A 296 -11.90 21.16 -9.66
N HIS A 297 -12.69 20.17 -9.26
CA HIS A 297 -14.08 20.40 -8.84
C HIS A 297 -14.21 21.44 -7.69
N THR A 298 -13.20 21.56 -6.83
CA THR A 298 -13.15 22.56 -5.75
C THR A 298 -13.10 24.00 -6.25
N THR A 299 -12.61 24.24 -7.48
CA THR A 299 -12.59 25.57 -8.10
C THR A 299 -13.97 26.02 -8.56
N LEU A 300 -14.95 25.11 -8.58
CA LEU A 300 -16.33 25.39 -8.95
C LEU A 300 -17.19 25.81 -7.74
N THR A 301 -16.69 25.64 -6.51
CA THR A 301 -17.42 26.01 -5.28
C THR A 301 -17.89 27.47 -5.26
N PRO A 302 -17.10 28.47 -5.72
CA PRO A 302 -17.59 29.85 -5.79
C PRO A 302 -18.80 30.03 -6.73
N ILE A 303 -18.87 29.27 -7.83
CA ILE A 303 -20.04 29.29 -8.73
C ILE A 303 -21.27 28.75 -8.00
N LEU A 304 -21.13 27.61 -7.33
CA LEU A 304 -22.18 26.99 -6.51
C LEU A 304 -22.68 27.91 -5.40
N LEU A 305 -21.77 28.57 -4.67
CA LEU A 305 -22.16 29.49 -3.60
C LEU A 305 -22.84 30.75 -4.16
N THR A 306 -22.40 31.23 -5.32
CA THR A 306 -23.02 32.39 -5.98
C THR A 306 -24.43 32.05 -6.49
N SER A 307 -24.64 30.87 -7.08
CA SER A 307 -25.96 30.43 -7.54
C SER A 307 -26.93 30.29 -6.36
N LEU A 308 -26.49 29.67 -5.25
CA LEU A 308 -27.29 29.56 -4.03
C LEU A 308 -27.62 30.92 -3.42
N ALA A 309 -26.66 31.84 -3.34
CA ALA A 309 -26.88 33.17 -2.78
C ALA A 309 -27.84 34.01 -3.64
N THR A 310 -27.80 33.84 -4.97
CA THR A 310 -28.58 34.64 -5.92
C THR A 310 -29.98 34.07 -6.15
N TYR A 311 -30.09 32.75 -6.31
CA TYR A 311 -31.32 32.07 -6.74
C TYR A 311 -31.94 31.19 -5.64
N GLY A 312 -31.20 30.89 -4.57
CA GLY A 312 -31.63 29.95 -3.52
C GLY A 312 -31.48 28.47 -3.89
N TYR A 313 -30.94 28.16 -5.06
CA TYR A 313 -30.71 26.80 -5.55
C TYR A 313 -29.51 26.73 -6.48
N ASP A 314 -29.02 25.51 -6.70
CA ASP A 314 -28.05 25.15 -7.72
C ASP A 314 -28.69 24.27 -8.79
N ASP A 315 -28.47 24.60 -10.06
CA ASP A 315 -29.00 23.92 -11.24
C ASP A 315 -27.90 23.33 -12.15
N LEU A 316 -26.63 23.41 -11.71
CA LEU A 316 -25.47 23.10 -12.54
C LEU A 316 -24.52 22.10 -11.89
N ILE A 317 -23.95 22.46 -10.74
CA ILE A 317 -22.82 21.74 -10.15
C ILE A 317 -23.29 20.48 -9.45
N VAL A 318 -24.21 20.62 -8.48
CA VAL A 318 -24.74 19.53 -7.67
C VAL A 318 -25.53 18.53 -8.52
N PRO A 319 -26.44 18.97 -9.43
CA PRO A 319 -27.11 18.04 -10.34
C PRO A 319 -26.14 17.30 -11.26
N GLY A 320 -25.10 17.97 -11.78
CA GLY A 320 -24.07 17.33 -12.60
C GLY A 320 -23.23 16.31 -11.83
N MET A 321 -22.87 16.61 -10.58
CA MET A 321 -22.16 15.68 -9.70
C MET A 321 -23.00 14.45 -9.38
N LEU A 322 -24.30 14.59 -9.13
CA LEU A 322 -25.21 13.45 -8.90
C LEU A 322 -25.21 12.48 -10.09
N LEU A 323 -25.22 13.00 -11.32
CA LEU A 323 -25.14 12.17 -12.53
C LEU A 323 -23.80 11.45 -12.63
N GLY A 324 -22.70 12.13 -12.29
CA GLY A 324 -21.38 11.51 -12.18
C GLY A 324 -21.36 10.34 -11.19
N LEU A 325 -22.00 10.51 -10.03
CA LEU A 325 -22.13 9.45 -9.02
C LEU A 325 -22.99 8.28 -9.52
N ALA A 326 -24.07 8.58 -10.27
CA ALA A 326 -24.88 7.55 -10.93
C ALA A 326 -24.07 6.71 -11.92
N ALA A 327 -23.18 7.36 -12.69
CA ALA A 327 -22.30 6.70 -13.63
C ALA A 327 -21.26 5.82 -12.90
N GLU A 328 -20.63 6.33 -11.85
CA GLU A 328 -19.66 5.57 -11.03
C GLU A 328 -20.32 4.34 -10.40
N ALA A 329 -21.54 4.49 -9.85
CA ALA A 329 -22.31 3.38 -9.31
C ALA A 329 -22.60 2.31 -10.38
N ALA A 330 -22.98 2.74 -11.59
CA ALA A 330 -23.25 1.85 -12.71
C ALA A 330 -22.01 1.09 -13.18
N ILE A 331 -20.86 1.78 -13.28
CA ILE A 331 -19.58 1.19 -13.68
C ILE A 331 -19.15 0.16 -12.65
N CYS A 332 -19.19 0.52 -11.37
CA CYS A 332 -18.83 -0.36 -10.28
C CYS A 332 -19.74 -1.59 -10.21
N LEU A 333 -21.04 -1.44 -10.43
CA LEU A 333 -21.96 -2.57 -10.50
C LEU A 333 -21.63 -3.49 -11.69
N ALA A 334 -21.44 -2.94 -12.88
CA ALA A 334 -21.12 -3.72 -14.08
C ALA A 334 -19.78 -4.47 -13.92
N ALA A 335 -18.76 -3.78 -13.40
CA ALA A 335 -17.45 -4.35 -13.12
C ALA A 335 -17.53 -5.45 -12.04
N GLY A 336 -18.23 -5.21 -10.93
CA GLY A 336 -18.39 -6.17 -9.85
C GLY A 336 -19.13 -7.44 -10.27
N ILE A 337 -20.14 -7.33 -11.14
CA ILE A 337 -20.83 -8.51 -11.70
C ILE A 337 -19.88 -9.34 -12.58
N LYS A 338 -19.05 -8.68 -13.40
CA LYS A 338 -18.11 -9.35 -14.33
C LYS A 338 -16.83 -9.85 -13.66
N ALA A 339 -16.44 -9.27 -12.53
CA ALA A 339 -15.22 -9.61 -11.82
C ALA A 339 -15.23 -11.06 -11.31
N LYS A 340 -14.11 -11.77 -11.52
CA LYS A 340 -13.85 -13.11 -10.97
C LYS A 340 -13.05 -13.06 -9.68
N ASP A 341 -12.14 -12.10 -9.57
CA ASP A 341 -11.36 -11.82 -8.37
C ASP A 341 -12.27 -11.32 -7.24
N THR A 342 -12.22 -11.98 -6.08
CA THR A 342 -13.15 -11.67 -4.98
C THR A 342 -12.91 -10.33 -4.32
N GLU A 343 -11.65 -9.93 -4.19
CA GLU A 343 -11.31 -8.65 -3.59
C GLU A 343 -11.80 -7.52 -4.49
N PHE A 344 -11.48 -7.58 -5.79
CA PHE A 344 -11.95 -6.61 -6.76
C PHE A 344 -13.47 -6.57 -6.88
N LYS A 345 -14.12 -7.73 -6.79
CA LYS A 345 -15.59 -7.84 -6.76
C LYS A 345 -16.19 -7.16 -5.53
N GLN A 346 -15.63 -7.39 -4.34
CA GLN A 346 -16.06 -6.75 -3.09
C GLN A 346 -15.87 -5.24 -3.16
N VAL A 347 -14.68 -4.78 -3.58
CA VAL A 347 -14.37 -3.35 -3.78
C VAL A 347 -15.32 -2.72 -4.78
N SER A 348 -15.63 -3.41 -5.88
CA SER A 348 -16.56 -2.88 -6.89
C SER A 348 -17.96 -2.71 -6.32
N PHE A 349 -18.52 -3.71 -5.62
CA PHE A 349 -19.87 -3.56 -5.06
C PHE A 349 -19.94 -2.54 -3.93
N SER A 350 -18.96 -2.52 -3.03
CA SER A 350 -18.94 -1.53 -1.95
C SER A 350 -18.82 -0.11 -2.53
N SER A 351 -17.93 0.09 -3.50
CA SER A 351 -17.76 1.39 -4.16
C SER A 351 -19.01 1.84 -4.92
N ALA A 352 -19.79 0.91 -5.47
CA ALA A 352 -21.08 1.25 -6.08
C ALA A 352 -22.05 1.86 -5.05
N ILE A 353 -22.10 1.29 -3.84
CA ILE A 353 -22.91 1.82 -2.74
C ILE A 353 -22.36 3.18 -2.30
N THR A 354 -21.05 3.28 -2.06
CA THR A 354 -20.40 4.54 -1.63
C THR A 354 -20.66 5.69 -2.62
N ALA A 355 -20.60 5.41 -3.93
CA ALA A 355 -20.93 6.37 -4.97
C ALA A 355 -22.38 6.86 -4.86
N LEU A 356 -23.35 5.96 -4.64
CA LEU A 356 -24.75 6.35 -4.43
C LEU A 356 -24.92 7.23 -3.18
N MET A 357 -24.10 7.02 -2.15
CA MET A 357 -24.15 7.82 -0.92
C MET A 357 -23.49 9.20 -1.05
N GLY A 358 -22.85 9.50 -2.18
CA GLY A 358 -22.26 10.81 -2.46
C GLY A 358 -20.73 10.85 -2.44
N VAL A 359 -20.09 9.69 -2.31
CA VAL A 359 -18.64 9.57 -2.16
C VAL A 359 -18.10 8.77 -3.34
N SER A 360 -17.42 9.47 -4.25
CA SER A 360 -16.99 8.91 -5.54
C SER A 360 -15.60 8.28 -5.52
N GLU A 361 -14.76 8.62 -4.55
CA GLU A 361 -13.34 8.32 -4.52
C GLU A 361 -13.04 6.80 -4.56
N PRO A 362 -13.75 5.93 -3.82
CA PRO A 362 -13.57 4.49 -3.94
C PRO A 362 -13.88 3.96 -5.33
N ALA A 363 -14.96 4.45 -5.95
CA ALA A 363 -15.41 4.02 -7.27
C ALA A 363 -14.46 4.49 -8.37
N LEU A 364 -14.17 5.79 -8.36
CA LEU A 364 -13.35 6.48 -9.34
C LEU A 364 -11.93 5.89 -9.36
N TYR A 365 -11.28 5.78 -8.19
CA TYR A 365 -9.89 5.32 -8.09
C TYR A 365 -9.76 3.79 -8.00
N GLY A 366 -10.66 3.13 -7.28
CA GLY A 366 -10.61 1.68 -7.06
C GLY A 366 -11.04 0.85 -8.27
N VAL A 367 -11.93 1.39 -9.12
CA VAL A 367 -12.54 0.65 -10.23
C VAL A 367 -12.37 1.37 -11.56
N THR A 368 -12.95 2.57 -11.71
CA THR A 368 -13.11 3.25 -13.01
C THR A 368 -11.77 3.58 -13.67
N LEU A 369 -10.87 4.22 -12.92
CA LEU A 369 -9.53 4.58 -13.40
C LEU A 369 -8.67 3.34 -13.67
N ARG A 370 -8.86 2.28 -12.89
CA ARG A 370 -8.10 1.03 -13.02
C ARG A 370 -8.45 0.30 -14.31
N LEU A 371 -9.74 0.24 -14.65
CA LEU A 371 -10.24 -0.41 -15.87
C LEU A 371 -10.11 0.49 -17.11
N LYS A 372 -10.00 1.82 -16.95
CA LYS A 372 -9.81 2.88 -17.98
C LYS A 372 -10.94 3.01 -19.01
N LYS A 373 -11.33 1.91 -19.64
CA LYS A 373 -12.41 1.83 -20.62
C LYS A 373 -13.72 2.42 -20.08
N PRO A 374 -14.13 2.17 -18.81
CA PRO A 374 -15.40 2.70 -18.30
C PRO A 374 -15.50 4.24 -18.28
N ILE A 375 -14.37 4.96 -18.33
CA ILE A 375 -14.34 6.44 -18.37
C ILE A 375 -15.16 6.97 -19.54
N VAL A 376 -15.15 6.31 -20.69
CA VAL A 376 -15.95 6.75 -21.86
C VAL A 376 -17.44 6.54 -21.60
N GLY A 377 -17.81 5.42 -20.96
CA GLY A 377 -19.20 5.16 -20.54
C GLY A 377 -19.70 6.20 -19.53
N MET A 378 -18.83 6.60 -18.60
CA MET A 378 -19.09 7.68 -17.65
C MET A 378 -19.40 9.00 -18.35
N ILE A 379 -18.55 9.41 -19.30
CA ILE A 379 -18.71 10.66 -20.06
C ILE A 379 -20.00 10.63 -20.87
N LEU A 380 -20.26 9.54 -21.60
CA LEU A 380 -21.44 9.41 -22.46
C LEU A 380 -22.74 9.37 -21.65
N GLY A 381 -22.78 8.59 -20.57
CA GLY A 381 -23.93 8.52 -19.69
C GLY A 381 -24.19 9.85 -19.01
N GLY A 382 -23.15 10.43 -18.41
CA GLY A 382 -23.20 11.72 -17.76
C GLY A 382 -23.64 12.85 -18.68
N ALA A 383 -23.15 12.88 -19.93
CA ALA A 383 -23.60 13.84 -20.94
C ALA A 383 -25.09 13.69 -21.26
N ALA A 384 -25.56 12.47 -21.46
CA ALA A 384 -26.97 12.21 -21.79
C ALA A 384 -27.92 12.57 -20.64
N GLY A 385 -27.60 12.15 -19.40
CA GLY A 385 -28.36 12.54 -18.23
C GLY A 385 -28.25 14.03 -17.91
N GLY A 386 -27.08 14.64 -18.16
CA GLY A 386 -26.84 16.07 -17.94
C GLY A 386 -27.63 16.94 -18.92
N LEU A 387 -27.70 16.53 -20.18
CA LEU A 387 -28.58 17.17 -21.16
C LEU A 387 -30.04 17.06 -20.72
N TYR A 388 -30.47 15.90 -20.24
CA TYR A 388 -31.83 15.69 -19.74
C TYR A 388 -32.14 16.60 -18.52
N PHE A 389 -31.25 16.64 -17.52
CA PHE A 389 -31.37 17.52 -16.35
C PHE A 389 -31.44 18.98 -16.75
N GLY A 390 -30.58 19.41 -17.68
CA GLY A 390 -30.57 20.77 -18.20
C GLY A 390 -31.87 21.14 -18.93
N LEU A 391 -32.43 20.23 -19.74
CA LEU A 391 -33.70 20.45 -20.44
C LEU A 391 -34.89 20.49 -19.47
N MET A 392 -34.88 19.67 -18.43
CA MET A 392 -35.93 19.62 -17.40
C MET A 392 -35.71 20.64 -16.27
N LYS A 393 -34.63 21.43 -16.33
CA LYS A 393 -34.26 22.48 -15.35
C LYS A 393 -34.23 21.97 -13.91
N ILE A 394 -33.63 20.79 -13.72
CA ILE A 394 -33.50 20.15 -12.42
C ILE A 394 -32.53 20.94 -11.56
N ASN A 395 -32.94 21.27 -10.34
CA ASN A 395 -32.17 22.06 -9.39
C ASN A 395 -32.37 21.56 -7.95
N THR A 396 -31.50 21.98 -7.04
CA THR A 396 -31.59 21.65 -5.61
C THR A 396 -31.08 22.81 -4.74
N PRO A 397 -31.70 23.08 -3.57
CA PRO A 397 -31.18 24.04 -2.60
C PRO A 397 -30.07 23.46 -1.70
N VAL A 398 -29.76 22.16 -1.83
CA VAL A 398 -28.80 21.45 -0.97
C VAL A 398 -27.47 21.27 -1.70
N VAL A 399 -26.36 21.54 -1.02
CA VAL A 399 -24.98 21.44 -1.55
C VAL A 399 -24.41 20.01 -1.53
N ILE A 400 -25.25 18.99 -1.40
CA ILE A 400 -24.85 17.60 -1.24
C ILE A 400 -25.32 16.81 -2.47
N ALA A 401 -24.37 16.36 -3.28
CA ALA A 401 -24.63 15.44 -4.37
C ALA A 401 -24.69 14.01 -3.80
N SER A 402 -25.89 13.48 -3.57
CA SER A 402 -26.11 12.13 -3.06
C SER A 402 -27.51 11.65 -3.44
N PHE A 403 -27.68 10.34 -3.61
CA PHE A 403 -29.02 9.77 -3.78
C PHE A 403 -29.84 9.81 -2.50
N VAL A 404 -29.21 9.98 -1.33
CA VAL A 404 -29.92 10.25 -0.07
C VAL A 404 -30.57 11.63 -0.10
N ALA A 405 -29.95 12.60 -0.78
CA ALA A 405 -30.44 13.95 -0.92
C ALA A 405 -31.48 14.12 -2.05
N LEU A 406 -31.90 13.05 -2.75
CA LEU A 406 -32.84 13.14 -3.87
C LEU A 406 -34.14 13.90 -3.55
N PRO A 407 -34.76 13.76 -2.36
CA PRO A 407 -35.97 14.51 -2.00
C PRO A 407 -35.82 16.03 -2.03
N SER A 408 -34.58 16.56 -1.97
CA SER A 408 -34.31 17.99 -2.05
C SER A 408 -34.40 18.58 -3.47
N TYR A 409 -34.40 17.73 -4.50
CA TYR A 409 -34.42 18.18 -5.88
C TYR A 409 -35.81 18.67 -6.29
N SER A 410 -35.85 19.69 -7.17
CA SER A 410 -37.07 20.32 -7.67
C SER A 410 -38.07 19.33 -8.29
N SER A 411 -37.59 18.23 -8.85
CA SER A 411 -38.41 17.09 -9.25
C SER A 411 -37.66 15.77 -9.04
N VAL A 412 -38.04 15.04 -8.00
CA VAL A 412 -37.54 13.69 -7.70
C VAL A 412 -37.74 12.74 -8.90
N PHE A 413 -38.90 12.83 -9.57
CA PHE A 413 -39.23 11.99 -10.72
C PHE A 413 -38.25 12.19 -11.89
N HIS A 414 -38.02 13.45 -12.28
CA HIS A 414 -37.08 13.74 -13.36
C HIS A 414 -35.62 13.52 -12.94
N ALA A 415 -35.28 13.75 -11.66
CA ALA A 415 -33.96 13.41 -11.12
C ALA A 415 -33.68 11.90 -11.28
N LEU A 416 -34.65 11.04 -10.96
CA LEU A 416 -34.52 9.59 -11.16
C LEU A 416 -34.37 9.21 -12.63
N ILE A 417 -35.12 9.83 -13.54
CA ILE A 417 -35.02 9.52 -14.98
C ILE A 417 -33.64 9.88 -15.52
N GLY A 418 -33.13 11.09 -15.25
CA GLY A 418 -31.81 11.49 -15.72
C GLY A 418 -30.70 10.61 -15.14
N SER A 419 -30.78 10.29 -13.84
CA SER A 419 -29.86 9.33 -13.22
C SER A 419 -29.95 7.93 -13.81
N LEU A 420 -31.14 7.45 -14.15
CA LEU A 420 -31.34 6.14 -14.79
C LEU A 420 -30.79 6.11 -16.22
N ILE A 421 -30.95 7.20 -16.99
CA ILE A 421 -30.34 7.35 -18.31
C ILE A 421 -28.82 7.24 -18.21
N THR A 422 -28.22 8.01 -17.28
CA THR A 422 -26.78 7.96 -17.03
C THR A 422 -26.33 6.57 -16.63
N PHE A 423 -27.03 5.96 -15.68
CA PHE A 423 -26.74 4.63 -15.16
C PHE A 423 -26.80 3.59 -16.26
N ALA A 424 -27.87 3.56 -17.06
CA ALA A 424 -28.05 2.57 -18.11
C ALA A 424 -26.95 2.65 -19.18
N ILE A 425 -26.58 3.86 -19.60
CA ILE A 425 -25.52 4.06 -20.61
C ILE A 425 -24.15 3.67 -20.05
N ALA A 426 -23.81 4.13 -18.84
CA ALA A 426 -22.53 3.82 -18.21
C ALA A 426 -22.40 2.31 -17.91
N PHE A 427 -23.47 1.67 -17.44
CA PHE A 427 -23.55 0.22 -17.24
C PHE A 427 -23.37 -0.52 -18.56
N ALA A 428 -24.17 -0.20 -19.58
CA ALA A 428 -24.13 -0.89 -20.87
C ALA A 428 -22.77 -0.74 -21.56
N TYR A 429 -22.19 0.46 -21.54
CA TYR A 429 -20.86 0.70 -22.12
C TYR A 429 -19.79 -0.14 -21.39
N THR A 430 -19.78 -0.10 -20.06
CA THR A 430 -18.85 -0.88 -19.24
C THR A 430 -19.01 -2.37 -19.49
N TRP A 431 -20.26 -2.84 -19.53
CA TRP A 431 -20.59 -4.23 -19.81
C TRP A 431 -20.11 -4.67 -21.20
N LEU A 432 -20.17 -3.83 -22.21
CA LEU A 432 -19.74 -4.19 -23.57
C LEU A 432 -18.22 -4.10 -23.76
N MET A 433 -17.58 -3.10 -23.17
CA MET A 433 -16.18 -2.76 -23.46
C MET A 433 -15.16 -3.40 -22.52
N VAL A 434 -15.54 -3.66 -21.27
CA VAL A 434 -14.68 -4.35 -20.30
C VAL A 434 -14.77 -5.85 -20.52
N LYS A 435 -13.64 -6.46 -20.87
CA LYS A 435 -13.48 -7.90 -21.10
C LYS A 435 -12.71 -8.52 -19.94
N ASP A 436 -12.75 -9.85 -19.84
CA ASP A 436 -12.05 -10.60 -18.80
C ASP A 436 -10.55 -10.24 -18.68
N ALA A 437 -9.89 -9.96 -19.80
CA ALA A 437 -8.48 -9.57 -19.84
C ALA A 437 -8.19 -8.18 -19.25
N ASP A 438 -9.19 -7.33 -19.10
CA ASP A 438 -9.04 -5.99 -18.51
C ASP A 438 -9.07 -6.03 -16.98
N PHE A 439 -9.59 -7.12 -16.40
CA PHE A 439 -9.64 -7.25 -14.95
C PHE A 439 -8.25 -7.53 -14.38
N PRO A 440 -7.93 -6.88 -13.26
CA PRO A 440 -6.69 -7.15 -12.54
C PRO A 440 -6.66 -8.59 -12.02
N ASN A 441 -5.46 -9.15 -11.88
CA ASN A 441 -5.20 -10.50 -11.36
C ASN A 441 -5.69 -11.70 -12.20
N ASN A 442 -6.29 -11.50 -13.38
CA ASN A 442 -6.61 -12.63 -14.28
C ASN A 442 -5.38 -13.30 -14.95
N ASN A 443 -4.17 -12.78 -14.71
CA ASN A 443 -2.88 -13.35 -15.15
C ASN A 443 -1.98 -13.82 -13.98
N GLN A 444 -2.52 -14.00 -12.77
CA GLN A 444 -1.80 -14.63 -11.66
C GLN A 444 -2.66 -15.73 -11.03
N PRO A 445 -2.08 -16.91 -10.67
CA PRO A 445 -2.83 -17.97 -10.03
C PRO A 445 -3.45 -17.47 -8.72
N GLN A 446 -4.77 -17.60 -8.60
CA GLN A 446 -5.54 -17.14 -7.45
C GLN A 446 -5.09 -17.87 -6.18
N ALA A 447 -4.52 -17.15 -5.23
CA ALA A 447 -4.41 -17.60 -3.85
C ALA A 447 -5.82 -17.62 -3.23
N VAL A 448 -6.12 -18.71 -2.53
CA VAL A 448 -7.43 -19.05 -2.01
C VAL A 448 -7.87 -18.06 -0.92
N LYS A 449 -9.15 -17.71 -0.98
CA LYS A 449 -9.88 -16.82 -0.08
C LYS A 449 -9.76 -17.31 1.37
N SER A 450 -9.19 -16.48 2.25
CA SER A 450 -9.37 -16.61 3.70
C SER A 450 -10.78 -16.17 4.04
N GLY A 451 -11.63 -17.13 4.41
CA GLY A 451 -12.94 -16.87 4.98
C GLY A 451 -12.81 -16.63 6.47
N ALA A 452 -13.16 -15.44 6.92
CA ALA A 452 -13.53 -15.22 8.32
C ALA A 452 -14.82 -16.01 8.59
N GLN A 453 -14.80 -16.88 9.61
CA GLN A 453 -16.01 -17.32 10.27
C GLN A 453 -15.79 -17.36 11.78
N ASP A 454 -16.76 -16.76 12.46
CA ASP A 454 -16.88 -16.58 13.89
C ASP A 454 -16.75 -17.86 14.71
N VAL A 455 -16.25 -17.65 15.92
CA VAL A 455 -16.08 -18.59 17.01
C VAL A 455 -17.45 -18.94 17.62
N THR A 456 -17.81 -20.23 17.68
CA THR A 456 -18.20 -20.95 18.93
C THR A 456 -18.56 -22.43 18.67
N PRO A 457 -18.43 -23.32 19.67
CA PRO A 457 -18.08 -24.73 19.49
C PRO A 457 -19.24 -25.71 19.73
N GLU A 458 -19.19 -26.92 19.13
CA GLU A 458 -19.29 -28.22 19.83
C GLU A 458 -19.25 -29.44 18.90
N ALA A 459 -18.36 -30.38 19.28
CA ALA A 459 -18.45 -31.84 19.32
C ALA A 459 -18.89 -32.71 18.11
N THR A 460 -18.00 -33.69 17.84
CA THR A 460 -18.22 -35.11 17.52
C THR A 460 -18.50 -35.59 16.08
N ASP A 461 -17.40 -36.09 15.49
CA ASP A 461 -17.15 -37.51 15.11
C ASP A 461 -17.59 -38.08 13.74
N VAL A 462 -16.52 -38.46 13.01
CA VAL A 462 -16.29 -39.59 12.07
C VAL A 462 -16.88 -39.61 10.64
N SER A 463 -15.93 -39.81 9.73
CA SER A 463 -15.89 -40.61 8.49
C SER A 463 -16.10 -39.96 7.12
N SER A 464 -14.95 -39.74 6.49
CA SER A 464 -14.53 -40.36 5.22
C SER A 464 -15.30 -40.04 3.94
N GLU A 465 -14.68 -39.23 3.08
CA GLU A 465 -14.41 -39.70 1.71
C GLU A 465 -13.21 -38.98 1.09
N THR A 466 -12.30 -39.80 0.58
CA THR A 466 -10.93 -39.49 0.16
C THR A 466 -10.89 -38.82 -1.21
N LYS A 467 -10.32 -37.61 -1.30
CA LYS A 467 -9.66 -37.12 -2.50
C LYS A 467 -8.22 -36.79 -2.15
N LYS A 468 -7.29 -37.39 -2.89
CA LYS A 468 -5.84 -37.20 -2.77
C LYS A 468 -5.48 -35.74 -3.01
N GLU A 469 -5.23 -35.01 -1.93
CA GLU A 469 -4.57 -33.71 -1.93
C GLU A 469 -3.07 -33.90 -1.70
N GLN A 470 -2.27 -33.10 -2.41
CA GLN A 470 -0.86 -32.94 -2.08
C GLN A 470 -0.78 -32.19 -0.75
N SER A 471 -0.35 -32.91 0.29
CA SER A 471 -0.10 -32.41 1.64
C SER A 471 0.77 -31.15 1.59
N ALA A 472 0.25 -30.03 2.09
CA ALA A 472 1.12 -29.03 2.72
C ALA A 472 1.85 -29.76 3.85
N ILE A 473 3.17 -29.75 3.86
CA ILE A 473 3.95 -30.44 4.89
C ILE A 473 3.96 -29.50 6.10
N GLU A 474 3.11 -29.80 7.09
CA GLU A 474 3.12 -29.15 8.39
C GLU A 474 4.47 -29.40 9.07
N LYS A 475 5.18 -28.33 9.41
CA LYS A 475 6.44 -28.41 10.16
C LYS A 475 6.19 -28.04 11.61
N ILE A 476 6.73 -28.83 12.53
CA ILE A 476 6.50 -28.65 13.97
C ILE A 476 7.78 -28.20 14.66
N VAL A 477 7.67 -27.15 15.48
CA VAL A 477 8.69 -26.72 16.43
C VAL A 477 8.26 -27.17 17.82
N VAL A 478 9.10 -27.94 18.52
CA VAL A 478 8.80 -28.36 19.89
C VAL A 478 9.30 -27.35 20.91
N SER A 479 8.78 -27.40 22.13
CA SER A 479 9.16 -26.46 23.18
C SER A 479 10.61 -26.69 23.61
N PRO A 480 11.44 -25.64 23.65
CA PRO A 480 12.83 -25.74 24.07
C PRO A 480 13.00 -25.77 25.59
N LEU A 481 11.92 -25.59 26.37
CA LEU A 481 11.97 -25.65 27.83
C LEU A 481 10.60 -25.99 28.43
N LYS A 482 10.60 -26.34 29.72
CA LYS A 482 9.38 -26.50 30.51
C LYS A 482 8.95 -25.15 31.09
N GLY A 483 7.65 -24.87 31.07
CA GLY A 483 7.12 -23.66 31.66
C GLY A 483 5.66 -23.41 31.33
N THR A 484 5.21 -22.18 31.56
CA THR A 484 3.88 -21.72 31.14
C THR A 484 3.99 -20.94 29.84
N ALA A 485 3.34 -21.43 28.78
CA ALA A 485 3.31 -20.78 27.49
C ALA A 485 2.37 -19.56 27.52
N VAL A 486 2.85 -18.41 27.07
CA VAL A 486 2.09 -17.15 27.02
C VAL A 486 2.26 -16.50 25.64
N PRO A 487 1.22 -15.85 25.09
CA PRO A 487 1.34 -15.14 23.81
C PRO A 487 2.48 -14.10 23.83
N LEU A 488 3.23 -13.97 22.73
CA LEU A 488 4.27 -12.93 22.62
C LEU A 488 3.70 -11.53 22.85
N THR A 489 2.46 -11.29 22.41
CA THR A 489 1.73 -10.02 22.58
C THR A 489 1.44 -9.65 24.04
N GLU A 490 1.55 -10.60 24.97
CA GLU A 490 1.36 -10.39 26.42
C GLU A 490 2.69 -10.21 27.18
N THR A 491 3.83 -10.24 26.48
CA THR A 491 5.14 -10.00 27.09
C THR A 491 5.39 -8.51 27.30
N ASN A 492 6.22 -8.17 28.30
CA ASN A 492 6.55 -6.78 28.62
C ASN A 492 7.59 -6.15 27.66
N ASP A 493 8.09 -6.91 26.68
CA ASP A 493 9.05 -6.44 25.68
C ASP A 493 8.32 -5.99 24.40
N GLN A 494 8.37 -4.69 24.08
CA GLN A 494 7.67 -4.13 22.93
C GLN A 494 8.14 -4.66 21.56
N ALA A 495 9.41 -5.04 21.43
CA ALA A 495 9.94 -5.55 20.16
C ALA A 495 9.37 -6.93 19.84
N PHE A 496 9.21 -7.79 20.86
CA PHE A 496 8.57 -9.10 20.73
C PHE A 496 7.04 -9.01 20.72
N ALA A 497 6.44 -8.18 21.57
CA ALA A 497 4.99 -8.03 21.66
C ALA A 497 4.35 -7.41 20.41
N SER A 498 5.11 -6.60 19.66
CA SER A 498 4.67 -6.05 18.36
C SER A 498 4.77 -7.05 17.19
N LEU A 499 5.35 -8.23 17.41
CA LEU A 499 5.64 -9.25 16.39
C LEU A 499 6.59 -8.77 15.27
N ALA A 500 7.29 -7.64 15.46
CA ALA A 500 8.20 -7.08 14.48
C ALA A 500 9.42 -7.98 14.20
N LEU A 501 9.78 -8.83 15.17
CA LEU A 501 10.87 -9.81 15.06
C LEU A 501 10.39 -11.20 14.57
N GLY A 502 9.09 -11.34 14.28
CA GLY A 502 8.46 -12.57 13.82
C GLY A 502 7.31 -13.03 14.71
N LYS A 503 6.55 -14.02 14.23
CA LYS A 503 5.53 -14.73 15.00
C LYS A 503 6.16 -15.81 15.88
N GLY A 504 5.50 -16.16 16.97
CA GLY A 504 6.00 -17.17 17.89
C GLY A 504 5.24 -17.16 19.21
N ILE A 505 5.93 -17.59 20.27
CA ILE A 505 5.35 -17.67 21.61
C ILE A 505 6.43 -17.42 22.68
N ALA A 506 6.02 -16.97 23.87
CA ALA A 506 6.92 -16.86 25.02
C ALA A 506 6.60 -17.95 26.06
N VAL A 507 7.59 -18.32 26.86
CA VAL A 507 7.46 -19.32 27.91
C VAL A 507 8.04 -18.77 29.20
N LYS A 508 7.23 -18.72 30.26
CA LYS A 508 7.71 -18.43 31.62
C LYS A 508 8.37 -19.69 32.16
N PRO A 509 9.71 -19.70 32.33
CA PRO A 509 10.44 -20.93 32.59
C PRO A 509 10.13 -21.51 33.97
N GLN A 510 10.09 -22.84 34.05
CA GLN A 510 10.16 -23.58 35.33
C GLN A 510 11.48 -24.36 35.46
N ASP A 511 12.23 -24.48 34.36
CA ASP A 511 13.53 -25.12 34.28
C ASP A 511 14.59 -24.11 33.81
N GLN A 512 15.85 -24.34 34.17
CA GLN A 512 17.00 -23.46 33.91
C GLN A 512 17.85 -23.90 32.69
N GLN A 513 17.21 -24.60 31.75
CA GLN A 513 17.86 -25.22 30.61
C GLN A 513 17.03 -25.03 29.34
N VAL A 514 17.72 -24.70 28.25
CA VAL A 514 17.14 -24.58 26.90
C VAL A 514 17.69 -25.68 26.02
N ILE A 515 16.80 -26.46 25.40
CA ILE A 515 17.11 -27.54 24.47
C ILE A 515 16.77 -27.16 23.02
N ALA A 516 17.34 -27.90 22.07
CA ALA A 516 17.09 -27.76 20.64
C ALA A 516 15.64 -28.13 20.29
N PRO A 517 14.85 -27.21 19.71
CA PRO A 517 13.44 -27.46 19.38
C PRO A 517 13.25 -28.20 18.05
N PHE A 518 14.33 -28.46 17.31
CA PHE A 518 14.37 -29.27 16.08
C PHE A 518 15.82 -29.64 15.76
N THR A 519 16.01 -30.51 14.75
CA THR A 519 17.34 -30.81 14.20
C THR A 519 17.73 -29.74 13.18
N GLY A 520 18.98 -29.26 13.23
CA GLY A 520 19.43 -28.14 12.42
C GLY A 520 20.83 -27.64 12.79
N GLN A 521 21.05 -26.35 12.66
CA GLN A 521 22.33 -25.70 12.97
C GLN A 521 22.11 -24.45 13.82
N VAL A 522 23.08 -24.14 14.68
CA VAL A 522 23.16 -22.85 15.37
C VAL A 522 23.59 -21.80 14.35
N SER A 523 22.69 -20.89 13.99
CA SER A 523 22.92 -19.87 12.95
C SER A 523 23.53 -18.58 13.50
N ALA A 524 23.31 -18.27 14.78
CA ALA A 524 23.90 -17.12 15.43
C ALA A 524 23.99 -17.32 16.95
N VAL A 525 25.07 -16.80 17.55
CA VAL A 525 25.18 -16.63 19.01
C VAL A 525 25.41 -15.16 19.31
N PHE A 526 24.75 -14.62 20.32
CA PHE A 526 24.75 -13.17 20.58
C PHE A 526 25.70 -12.79 21.73
N PRO A 527 26.28 -11.58 21.70
CA PRO A 527 27.06 -11.05 22.83
C PRO A 527 26.27 -11.11 24.14
N GLY A 528 26.91 -11.60 25.21
CA GLY A 528 26.25 -11.79 26.50
C GLY A 528 25.45 -13.09 26.63
N ASN A 529 25.50 -13.99 25.64
CA ASN A 529 24.98 -15.37 25.70
C ASN A 529 23.50 -15.52 26.10
N HIS A 530 22.68 -14.47 26.01
CA HIS A 530 21.27 -14.48 26.44
C HIS A 530 20.30 -14.87 25.32
N ALA A 531 20.78 -15.01 24.08
CA ALA A 531 19.97 -15.38 22.93
C ALA A 531 20.75 -16.33 22.01
N ILE A 532 20.00 -17.17 21.28
CA ILE A 532 20.53 -18.10 20.29
C ILE A 532 19.62 -18.13 19.06
N GLY A 533 20.23 -18.01 17.88
CA GLY A 533 19.59 -18.19 16.59
C GLY A 533 19.83 -19.61 16.08
N LEU A 534 18.77 -20.27 15.61
CA LEU A 534 18.78 -21.63 15.09
C LEU A 534 18.16 -21.65 13.69
N THR A 535 18.65 -22.53 12.82
CA THR A 535 18.04 -22.81 11.52
C THR A 535 17.79 -24.30 11.40
N SER A 536 16.53 -24.71 11.18
CA SER A 536 16.18 -26.13 11.02
C SER A 536 16.63 -26.66 9.66
N THR A 537 16.77 -27.98 9.53
CA THR A 537 16.99 -28.63 8.22
C THR A 537 15.87 -28.38 7.22
N GLU A 538 14.71 -27.93 7.70
CA GLU A 538 13.54 -27.60 6.90
C GLU A 538 13.40 -26.09 6.63
N GLY A 539 14.40 -25.27 7.01
CA GLY A 539 14.47 -23.85 6.71
C GLY A 539 13.72 -22.92 7.69
N ILE A 540 13.36 -23.40 8.88
CA ILE A 540 12.79 -22.57 9.95
C ILE A 540 13.93 -21.82 10.64
N GLU A 541 13.93 -20.50 10.59
CA GLU A 541 14.83 -19.67 11.40
C GLU A 541 14.14 -19.30 12.70
N LEU A 542 14.72 -19.70 13.83
CA LEU A 542 14.16 -19.54 15.16
C LEU A 542 15.13 -18.77 16.05
N LEU A 543 14.65 -17.70 16.68
CA LEU A 543 15.35 -16.96 17.72
C LEU A 543 14.78 -17.35 19.09
N ILE A 544 15.64 -17.86 19.97
CA ILE A 544 15.33 -18.07 21.39
C ILE A 544 16.06 -16.99 22.18
N HIS A 545 15.32 -16.10 22.85
CA HIS A 545 15.84 -15.00 23.66
C HIS A 545 15.39 -15.15 25.11
N ILE A 546 16.32 -15.15 26.07
CA ILE A 546 16.06 -15.49 27.46
C ILE A 546 16.04 -14.22 28.30
N GLY A 547 14.85 -13.89 28.80
CA GLY A 547 14.60 -12.74 29.64
C GLY A 547 14.57 -11.42 28.88
N ILE A 548 13.94 -10.43 29.51
CA ILE A 548 13.75 -9.09 28.96
C ILE A 548 14.88 -8.20 29.47
N ASP A 549 15.54 -7.45 28.58
CA ASP A 549 16.69 -6.57 28.86
C ASP A 549 17.93 -7.28 29.47
N THR A 550 18.00 -8.60 29.42
CA THR A 550 19.10 -9.42 29.98
C THR A 550 20.43 -9.27 29.24
N VAL A 551 20.45 -8.64 28.06
CA VAL A 551 21.68 -8.20 27.38
C VAL A 551 22.55 -7.32 28.30
N ASN A 552 21.93 -6.55 29.19
CA ASN A 552 22.61 -5.68 30.15
C ASN A 552 23.35 -6.47 31.25
N MET A 553 23.10 -7.76 31.39
CA MET A 553 23.80 -8.64 32.34
C MET A 553 25.16 -9.13 31.83
N GLN A 554 25.52 -8.84 30.57
CA GLN A 554 26.82 -9.14 29.97
C GLN A 554 27.28 -10.61 30.13
N GLY A 555 26.34 -11.56 30.13
CA GLY A 555 26.63 -13.00 30.21
C GLY A 555 26.79 -13.58 31.62
N SER A 556 26.64 -12.78 32.67
CA SER A 556 26.84 -13.24 34.06
C SER A 556 25.87 -14.32 34.56
N ALA A 557 24.73 -14.49 33.89
CA ALA A 557 23.70 -15.49 34.20
C ALA A 557 23.53 -16.58 33.13
N PHE A 558 24.40 -16.64 32.11
CA PHE A 558 24.21 -17.50 30.95
C PHE A 558 25.45 -18.33 30.62
N GLU A 559 25.28 -19.66 30.57
CA GLU A 559 26.29 -20.61 30.14
C GLU A 559 25.85 -21.26 28.83
N ARG A 560 26.45 -20.80 27.72
CA ARG A 560 26.20 -21.32 26.38
C ARG A 560 27.04 -22.57 26.14
N LEU A 561 26.43 -23.65 25.65
CA LEU A 561 27.09 -24.93 25.40
C LEU A 561 27.40 -25.20 23.91
N VAL A 562 26.82 -24.42 23.01
CA VAL A 562 26.95 -24.60 21.55
C VAL A 562 27.47 -23.34 20.87
N ASN A 563 28.29 -23.45 19.84
CA ASN A 563 28.87 -22.36 19.05
C ASN A 563 28.14 -22.13 17.74
N GLU A 564 28.31 -20.93 17.18
CA GLU A 564 27.83 -20.63 15.83
C GLU A 564 28.43 -21.61 14.83
N GLY A 565 27.57 -22.20 14.00
CA GLY A 565 27.94 -23.23 13.04
C GLY A 565 27.83 -24.66 13.56
N ASP A 566 27.63 -24.89 14.86
CA ASP A 566 27.45 -26.24 15.40
C ASP A 566 26.14 -26.87 14.89
N GLN A 567 26.20 -28.14 14.51
CA GLN A 567 25.04 -28.94 14.16
C GLN A 567 24.37 -29.42 15.45
N ILE A 568 23.04 -29.31 15.53
CA ILE A 568 22.25 -29.66 16.71
C ILE A 568 21.21 -30.71 16.37
N THR A 569 20.98 -31.62 17.30
CA THR A 569 19.90 -32.61 17.25
C THR A 569 18.75 -32.19 18.15
N MET A 570 17.51 -32.44 17.73
CA MET A 570 16.33 -32.12 18.56
C MET A 570 16.47 -32.75 19.96
N GLY A 571 16.29 -31.94 21.01
CA GLY A 571 16.49 -32.37 22.40
C GLY A 571 17.87 -32.09 23.00
N GLU A 572 18.86 -31.70 22.19
CA GLU A 572 20.20 -31.38 22.66
C GLU A 572 20.24 -30.08 23.48
N THR A 573 21.02 -30.05 24.54
CA THR A 573 21.14 -28.86 25.39
C THR A 573 21.92 -27.76 24.69
N LEU A 574 21.31 -26.58 24.56
CA LEU A 574 21.93 -25.43 23.92
C LEU A 574 22.58 -24.49 24.94
N LEU A 575 21.91 -24.28 26.08
CA LEU A 575 22.26 -23.24 27.03
C LEU A 575 21.65 -23.49 28.42
N HIS A 576 22.39 -23.12 29.46
CA HIS A 576 21.90 -22.99 30.84
C HIS A 576 21.81 -21.51 31.27
N PHE A 577 20.79 -21.18 32.06
CA PHE A 577 20.62 -19.83 32.59
C PHE A 577 20.21 -19.84 34.06
N ASP A 578 20.60 -18.81 34.81
CA ASP A 578 20.37 -18.71 36.25
C ASP A 578 19.23 -17.71 36.53
N ALA A 579 18.01 -18.23 36.70
CA ALA A 579 16.81 -17.43 36.92
C ALA A 579 16.89 -16.57 38.21
N GLU A 580 17.56 -17.06 39.25
CA GLU A 580 17.74 -16.29 40.50
C GLU A 580 18.63 -15.09 40.28
N LYS A 581 19.72 -15.22 39.51
CA LYS A 581 20.57 -14.09 39.13
C LYS A 581 19.85 -13.08 38.24
N ILE A 582 19.01 -13.55 37.30
CA ILE A 582 18.20 -12.67 36.45
C ILE A 582 17.26 -11.83 37.31
N ALA A 583 16.56 -12.47 38.26
CA ALA A 583 15.67 -11.78 39.19
C ALA A 583 16.42 -10.81 40.13
N GLN A 584 17.59 -11.20 40.66
CA GLN A 584 18.42 -10.32 41.50
C GLN A 584 18.94 -9.09 40.76
N ALA A 585 19.15 -9.19 39.44
CA ALA A 585 19.52 -8.06 38.58
C ALA A 585 18.33 -7.17 38.18
N GLY A 586 17.10 -7.54 38.58
CA GLY A 586 15.88 -6.78 38.32
C GLY A 586 15.24 -7.03 36.96
N TYR A 587 15.60 -8.12 36.28
CA TYR A 587 15.06 -8.49 34.97
C TYR A 587 14.07 -9.66 35.06
N GLU A 588 13.22 -9.81 34.04
CA GLU A 588 12.35 -10.98 33.88
C GLU A 588 13.09 -12.09 33.13
N ASP A 589 12.77 -13.34 33.44
CA ASP A 589 13.38 -14.55 32.84
C ASP A 589 12.51 -15.20 31.75
N THR A 590 11.39 -14.58 31.39
CA THR A 590 10.52 -15.03 30.30
C THR A 590 11.32 -15.29 29.02
N VAL A 591 11.18 -16.48 28.43
CA VAL A 591 11.90 -16.88 27.23
C VAL A 591 11.04 -16.66 25.99
N MET A 592 11.47 -15.78 25.09
CA MET A 592 10.78 -15.49 23.82
C MET A 592 11.30 -16.43 22.74
N ILE A 593 10.40 -17.11 22.04
CA ILE A 593 10.69 -18.09 20.98
C ILE A 593 10.00 -17.62 19.71
N THR A 594 10.77 -17.13 18.73
CA THR A 594 10.25 -16.40 17.58
C THR A 594 10.77 -16.96 16.26
N VAL A 595 9.88 -17.16 15.29
CA VAL A 595 10.26 -17.55 13.92
C VAL A 595 10.61 -16.29 13.12
N THR A 596 11.90 -16.03 12.93
CA THR A 596 12.38 -14.76 12.37
C THR A 596 12.07 -14.62 10.88
N ASN A 597 12.00 -15.73 10.15
CA ASN A 597 11.61 -15.77 8.75
C ASN A 597 10.11 -16.10 8.55
N THR A 598 9.24 -15.58 9.43
CA THR A 598 7.78 -15.80 9.35
C THR A 598 7.20 -15.52 7.95
N ALA A 599 7.75 -14.56 7.21
CA ALA A 599 7.27 -14.19 5.87
C ALA A 599 7.53 -15.26 4.78
N ASP A 600 8.40 -16.25 5.06
CA ASP A 600 8.68 -17.37 4.16
C ASP A 600 7.63 -18.48 4.27
N PHE A 601 6.78 -18.42 5.29
CA PHE A 601 5.75 -19.41 5.59
C PHE A 601 4.35 -18.80 5.40
N LEU A 602 3.36 -19.65 5.13
CA LEU A 602 1.96 -19.26 5.02
C LEU A 602 1.44 -18.75 6.37
N ASP A 603 1.77 -19.46 7.44
CA ASP A 603 1.48 -19.02 8.81
C ASP A 603 2.39 -19.70 9.84
N VAL A 604 2.46 -19.10 11.02
CA VAL A 604 3.11 -19.65 12.23
C VAL A 604 2.08 -19.59 13.35
N VAL A 605 1.61 -20.75 13.78
CA VAL A 605 0.52 -20.89 14.74
C VAL A 605 1.06 -21.44 16.05
N ALA A 606 0.80 -20.75 17.16
CA ALA A 606 1.11 -21.25 18.49
C ALA A 606 0.08 -22.31 18.92
N LEU A 607 0.56 -23.50 19.26
CA LEU A 607 -0.28 -24.67 19.58
C LEU A 607 -0.69 -24.73 21.05
N ALA A 608 0.05 -24.07 21.95
CA ALA A 608 -0.21 -24.06 23.38
C ALA A 608 -0.20 -22.62 23.91
N GLN A 609 -1.36 -22.06 24.24
CA GLN A 609 -1.49 -20.73 24.85
C GLN A 609 -2.10 -20.86 26.25
N HIS A 610 -1.50 -20.18 27.23
CA HIS A 610 -1.89 -20.18 28.65
C HIS A 610 -1.95 -21.58 29.29
N GLN A 611 -1.07 -22.48 28.85
CA GLN A 611 -0.98 -23.86 29.34
C GLN A 611 0.43 -24.17 29.83
N GLU A 612 0.53 -25.12 30.76
CA GLU A 612 1.82 -25.71 31.11
C GLU A 612 2.29 -26.63 29.97
N ILE A 613 3.55 -26.46 29.59
CA ILE A 613 4.21 -27.24 28.55
C ILE A 613 5.50 -27.86 29.10
N LYS A 614 5.84 -29.05 28.62
CA LYS A 614 7.13 -29.69 28.88
C LYS A 614 8.09 -29.42 27.73
N ALA A 615 9.38 -29.50 28.02
CA ALA A 615 10.40 -29.51 26.98
C ALA A 615 10.14 -30.70 26.02
N GLY A 616 10.07 -30.42 24.72
CA GLY A 616 9.73 -31.41 23.69
C GLY A 616 8.25 -31.51 23.30
N ASP A 617 7.31 -30.85 24.00
CA ASP A 617 5.91 -30.76 23.57
C ASP A 617 5.78 -29.89 22.30
N GLN A 618 4.78 -30.14 21.45
CA GLN A 618 4.57 -29.33 20.25
C GLN A 618 4.22 -27.89 20.63
N LEU A 619 5.00 -26.93 20.13
CA LEU A 619 4.88 -25.52 20.53
C LEU A 619 4.34 -24.65 19.40
N LEU A 620 4.89 -24.79 18.19
CA LEU A 620 4.46 -24.06 17.00
C LEU A 620 4.22 -25.02 15.83
N ALA A 621 3.17 -24.76 15.05
CA ALA A 621 2.95 -25.32 13.72
C ALA A 621 3.26 -24.27 12.65
N ILE A 622 3.99 -24.66 11.61
CA ILE A 622 4.45 -23.79 10.53
C ILE A 622 3.97 -24.38 9.19
N PHE A 623 3.30 -23.55 8.40
CA PHE A 623 2.59 -23.96 7.17
C PHE A 623 3.20 -23.39 5.89
#